data_AF-K8F860-F1
#
_entry.id   AF-K8F860-F1
#
_cell.length_a   1.000
_cell.length_b   1.000
_cell.length_c   1.000
_cell.angle_alpha   90.00
_cell.angle_beta   90.00
_cell.angle_gamma   90.00
#
_symmetry.space_group_name_H-M   'P 1'
#
loop_
_entity.id
_entity.type
_entity.pdbx_description
1 polymer ?
#
loop_
_entity_poly.entity_id
_entity_poly.type
_entity_poly.pdbx_seq_one_letter_code
_entity_poly.pdbx_strand_id
1 'polypeptide(L)'
;ITDKLQEALNTVHGGFAYLIMTEHEMIGALDPNGFRPLSLGRMTNGAYVLASETCALDVVGAERIRDIQPGEMIVIDDSGYRTQTYTSRTQLSICSMEYIYFARPDSDIYGVNVHSARKRMGARLAQESPVDADMVIGVPNSSLSAASGYSEEAGLPNEMGLIKNQYVARTFIQPTQALREQGVRMKLSAVKSVVKGKRIAVIDDSIVRGTTSKRIVQLLKEAGAAEVHMRISSPPLKYPCFYGIDISTTHELIAAKKSVEEIREFIGADSLAFLSVDGLIESIGLH
;
A
#
# COMPACT_ATOMS: atom_id res chain seq x y z
N ILE A 1 -11.87 11.01 32.61
CA ILE A 1 -10.87 11.44 31.60
C ILE A 1 -11.51 11.70 30.24
N THR A 2 -12.56 10.95 29.92
CA THR A 2 -13.32 10.96 28.67
C THR A 2 -13.70 12.37 28.16
N ASP A 3 -14.36 13.21 28.96
CA ASP A 3 -14.79 14.56 28.50
C ASP A 3 -13.60 15.45 28.10
N LYS A 4 -12.55 15.46 28.93
CA LYS A 4 -11.31 16.20 28.63
C LYS A 4 -10.60 15.67 27.39
N LEU A 5 -10.66 14.36 27.15
CA LEU A 5 -10.12 13.76 25.94
C LEU A 5 -10.92 14.19 24.71
N GLN A 6 -12.25 14.22 24.78
CA GLN A 6 -13.09 14.73 23.67
C GLN A 6 -12.75 16.19 23.33
N GLU A 7 -12.57 17.04 24.34
CA GLU A 7 -12.10 18.43 24.14
C GLU A 7 -10.73 18.46 23.46
N ALA A 8 -9.76 17.67 23.94
CA ALA A 8 -8.41 17.61 23.39
C ALA A 8 -8.40 17.11 21.93
N LEU A 9 -9.17 16.07 21.60
CA LEU A 9 -9.27 15.52 20.24
C LEU A 9 -9.81 16.57 19.25
N ASN A 10 -10.70 17.46 19.70
CA ASN A 10 -11.21 18.57 18.87
C ASN A 10 -10.17 19.69 18.62
N THR A 11 -9.04 19.70 19.32
CA THR A 11 -7.95 20.67 19.09
C THR A 11 -6.86 20.17 18.13
N VAL A 12 -6.81 18.87 17.86
CA VAL A 12 -5.80 18.24 17.00
C VAL A 12 -6.29 18.22 15.55
N HIS A 13 -5.50 18.80 14.66
CA HIS A 13 -5.75 18.76 13.22
C HIS A 13 -4.74 17.82 12.54
N GLY A 14 -5.24 16.82 11.83
CA GLY A 14 -4.41 15.79 11.20
C GLY A 14 -5.14 14.45 11.14
N GLY A 15 -4.39 13.40 10.79
CA GLY A 15 -4.84 12.02 10.80
C GLY A 15 -4.31 11.32 12.04
N PHE A 16 -5.17 10.66 12.80
CA PHE A 16 -4.80 9.95 14.01
C PHE A 16 -5.70 8.75 14.25
N ALA A 17 -5.10 7.65 14.70
CA ALA A 17 -5.77 6.54 15.35
C ALA A 17 -5.04 6.32 16.67
N TYR A 18 -5.62 6.77 17.77
CA TYR A 18 -4.99 6.72 19.09
C TYR A 18 -5.49 5.54 19.91
N LEU A 19 -4.56 4.96 20.67
CA LEU A 19 -4.85 4.07 21.78
C LEU A 19 -4.37 4.73 23.06
N ILE A 20 -5.25 4.88 24.03
CA ILE A 20 -4.98 5.49 25.33
C ILE A 20 -5.42 4.48 26.39
N MET A 21 -4.60 4.27 27.41
CA MET A 21 -4.90 3.35 28.50
C MET A 21 -4.72 4.05 29.84
N THR A 22 -5.65 3.81 30.74
CA THR A 22 -5.61 4.24 32.14
C THR A 22 -5.70 3.02 33.05
N GLU A 23 -5.72 3.23 34.37
CA GLU A 23 -5.89 2.14 35.35
C GLU A 23 -7.22 1.40 35.21
N HIS A 24 -8.24 1.99 34.57
CA HIS A 24 -9.61 1.47 34.55
C HIS A 24 -10.20 1.25 33.16
N GLU A 25 -9.65 1.89 32.12
CA GLU A 25 -10.20 1.81 30.77
C GLU A 25 -9.12 1.94 29.68
N MET A 26 -9.39 1.29 28.55
CA MET A 26 -8.69 1.46 27.27
C MET A 26 -9.60 2.21 26.30
N ILE A 27 -9.04 3.19 25.61
CA ILE A 27 -9.76 4.08 24.69
C ILE A 27 -9.10 4.00 23.32
N GLY A 28 -9.88 3.68 22.29
CA GLY A 28 -9.52 3.88 20.89
C GLY A 28 -10.20 5.12 20.34
N ALA A 29 -9.48 6.04 19.70
CA ALA A 29 -10.08 7.24 19.10
C ALA A 29 -9.58 7.44 17.67
N LEU A 30 -10.49 7.81 16.76
CA LEU A 30 -10.21 7.99 15.35
C LEU A 30 -10.52 9.40 14.88
N ASP A 31 -9.62 9.99 14.08
CA ASP A 31 -9.77 11.36 13.57
C ASP A 31 -11.07 11.58 12.77
N PRO A 32 -11.53 12.84 12.60
CA PRO A 32 -12.79 13.13 11.92
C PRO A 32 -12.80 12.76 10.43
N ASN A 33 -11.63 12.45 9.86
CA ASN A 33 -11.48 12.01 8.49
C ASN A 33 -11.34 10.49 8.35
N GLY A 34 -11.17 9.75 9.45
CA GLY A 34 -10.85 8.33 9.42
C GLY A 34 -9.62 8.04 8.56
N PHE A 35 -8.61 8.91 8.61
CA PHE A 35 -7.48 8.87 7.67
C PHE A 35 -6.64 7.59 7.84
N ARG A 36 -6.57 7.06 9.07
CA ARG A 36 -5.92 5.79 9.39
C ARG A 36 -6.95 4.73 9.81
N PRO A 37 -6.78 3.46 9.41
CA PRO A 37 -7.73 2.42 9.80
C PRO A 37 -7.58 2.08 11.29
N LEU A 38 -8.72 1.77 11.93
CA LEU A 38 -8.79 1.23 13.28
C LEU A 38 -9.99 0.30 13.37
N SER A 39 -9.78 -0.93 13.84
CA SER A 39 -10.79 -1.99 13.94
C SER A 39 -10.91 -2.49 15.37
N LEU A 40 -12.14 -2.81 15.76
CA LEU A 40 -12.48 -3.48 17.02
C LEU A 40 -12.76 -4.96 16.76
N GLY A 41 -12.16 -5.83 17.56
CA GLY A 41 -12.44 -7.26 17.63
C GLY A 41 -12.68 -7.74 19.05
N ARG A 42 -13.14 -9.00 19.16
CA ARG A 42 -13.40 -9.67 20.43
C ARG A 42 -12.84 -11.08 20.45
N MET A 43 -12.08 -11.38 21.49
CA MET A 43 -11.54 -12.70 21.77
C MET A 43 -12.63 -13.62 22.31
N THR A 44 -12.43 -14.94 22.18
CA THR A 44 -13.35 -15.96 22.73
C THR A 44 -13.52 -15.90 24.24
N ASN A 45 -12.51 -15.41 24.97
CA ASN A 45 -12.57 -15.19 26.42
C ASN A 45 -13.30 -13.89 26.81
N GLY A 46 -13.84 -13.15 25.84
CA GLY A 46 -14.58 -11.90 26.05
C GLY A 46 -13.74 -10.63 25.97
N ALA A 47 -12.42 -10.70 25.91
CA ALA A 47 -11.55 -9.53 25.83
C ALA A 47 -11.72 -8.77 24.50
N TYR A 48 -11.61 -7.45 24.54
CA TYR A 48 -11.65 -6.59 23.35
C TYR A 48 -10.25 -6.29 22.83
N VAL A 49 -10.10 -6.21 21.52
CA VAL A 49 -8.84 -5.92 20.83
C VAL A 49 -9.07 -4.76 19.87
N LEU A 50 -8.19 -3.76 19.91
CA LEU A 50 -8.13 -2.69 18.91
C LEU A 50 -6.86 -2.87 18.08
N ALA A 51 -7.00 -2.81 16.77
CA ALA A 51 -5.88 -2.95 15.84
C ALA A 51 -6.04 -2.02 14.63
N SER A 52 -4.92 -1.52 14.10
CA SER A 52 -4.95 -0.74 12.86
C SER A 52 -5.42 -1.56 11.66
N GLU A 53 -5.17 -2.86 11.65
CA GLU A 53 -5.49 -3.76 10.55
C GLU A 53 -6.15 -5.04 11.06
N THR A 54 -7.14 -5.56 10.33
CA THR A 54 -7.89 -6.77 10.74
C THR A 54 -7.03 -8.02 10.75
N CYS A 55 -5.95 -8.09 9.96
CA CYS A 55 -5.04 -9.23 9.98
C CYS A 55 -4.45 -9.49 11.38
N ALA A 56 -4.34 -8.46 12.22
CA ALA A 56 -3.90 -8.62 13.60
C ALA A 56 -4.96 -9.32 14.46
N LEU A 57 -6.25 -9.02 14.22
CA LEU A 57 -7.38 -9.69 14.88
C LEU A 57 -7.38 -11.18 14.50
N ASP A 58 -7.21 -11.49 13.21
CA ASP A 58 -7.18 -12.87 12.71
C ASP A 58 -6.02 -13.67 13.33
N VAL A 59 -4.82 -13.07 13.38
CA VAL A 59 -3.62 -13.71 13.95
C VAL A 59 -3.78 -14.06 15.42
N VAL A 60 -4.46 -13.21 16.20
CA VAL A 60 -4.70 -13.47 17.63
C VAL A 60 -5.99 -14.27 17.90
N GLY A 61 -6.79 -14.55 16.86
CA GLY A 61 -8.06 -15.27 16.98
C GLY A 61 -9.21 -14.42 17.56
N ALA A 62 -9.18 -13.10 17.34
CA ALA A 62 -10.27 -12.21 17.68
C ALA A 62 -11.29 -12.14 16.53
N GLU A 63 -12.57 -12.34 16.85
CA GLU A 63 -13.67 -12.10 15.92
C GLU A 63 -13.81 -10.59 15.66
N ARG A 64 -13.79 -10.18 14.39
CA ARG A 64 -14.00 -8.78 14.02
C ARG A 64 -15.41 -8.34 14.39
N ILE A 65 -15.52 -7.20 15.09
CA ILE A 65 -16.79 -6.55 15.39
C ILE A 65 -17.11 -5.51 14.31
N ARG A 66 -16.25 -4.48 14.17
CA ARG A 66 -16.44 -3.39 13.20
C ARG A 66 -15.20 -2.49 13.05
N ASP A 67 -15.15 -1.72 11.98
CA ASP A 67 -14.29 -0.54 11.87
C ASP A 67 -14.79 0.58 12.78
N ILE A 68 -13.87 1.30 13.41
CA ILE A 68 -14.16 2.54 14.14
C ILE A 68 -14.45 3.62 13.11
N GLN A 69 -15.53 4.38 13.29
CA GLN A 69 -15.94 5.41 12.32
C GLN A 69 -15.21 6.73 12.60
N PRO A 70 -15.10 7.61 11.58
CA PRO A 70 -14.50 8.93 11.76
C PRO A 70 -15.17 9.70 12.90
N GLY A 71 -14.39 10.36 13.76
CA GLY A 71 -14.90 11.14 14.89
C GLY A 71 -15.42 10.32 16.08
N GLU A 72 -15.23 8.99 16.06
CA GLU A 72 -15.61 8.11 17.16
C GLU A 72 -14.46 7.84 18.14
N MET A 73 -14.89 7.52 19.35
CA MET A 73 -14.10 6.98 20.43
C MET A 73 -14.78 5.72 20.97
N ILE A 74 -14.03 4.63 21.06
CA ILE A 74 -14.43 3.39 21.73
C ILE A 74 -13.79 3.37 23.10
N VAL A 75 -14.59 3.26 24.15
CA VAL A 75 -14.10 3.10 25.52
C VAL A 75 -14.41 1.70 26.00
N ILE A 76 -13.39 0.98 26.44
CA ILE A 76 -13.42 -0.41 26.89
C ILE A 76 -13.04 -0.44 28.36
N ASP A 77 -13.88 -1.06 29.19
CA ASP A 77 -13.62 -1.33 30.60
C ASP A 77 -14.16 -2.72 30.99
N ASP A 78 -14.14 -3.05 32.28
CA ASP A 78 -14.58 -4.35 32.81
C ASP A 78 -16.08 -4.66 32.54
N SER A 79 -16.88 -3.65 32.20
CA SER A 79 -18.31 -3.82 31.88
C SER A 79 -18.58 -4.10 30.39
N GLY A 80 -17.61 -3.83 29.51
CA GLY A 80 -17.75 -3.98 28.07
C GLY A 80 -17.11 -2.85 27.28
N TYR A 81 -17.64 -2.58 26.08
CA TYR A 81 -17.27 -1.38 25.32
C TYR A 81 -18.48 -0.48 25.09
N ARG A 82 -18.22 0.82 25.02
CA ARG A 82 -19.19 1.86 24.64
C ARG A 82 -18.62 2.73 23.53
N THR A 83 -19.47 3.16 22.62
CA THR A 83 -19.10 4.13 21.57
C THR A 83 -19.49 5.53 22.03
N GLN A 84 -18.59 6.49 21.80
CA GLN A 84 -18.84 7.91 22.01
C GLN A 84 -18.40 8.68 20.77
N THR A 85 -19.15 9.70 20.39
CA THR A 85 -18.80 10.58 19.26
C THR A 85 -18.30 11.90 19.83
N TYR A 86 -17.05 12.25 19.57
CA TYR A 86 -16.48 13.53 20.03
C TYR A 86 -16.69 14.66 19.00
N THR A 87 -17.02 14.31 17.76
CA THR A 87 -17.49 15.24 16.72
C THR A 87 -18.33 14.52 15.67
N SER A 88 -19.40 15.17 15.20
CA SER A 88 -20.21 14.71 14.06
C SER A 88 -19.83 15.39 12.75
N ARG A 89 -18.87 16.33 12.78
CA ARG A 89 -18.34 17.00 11.57
C ARG A 89 -17.25 16.14 10.96
N THR A 90 -17.68 15.13 10.21
CA THR A 90 -16.81 14.05 9.73
C THR A 90 -16.89 13.91 8.21
N GLN A 91 -15.83 13.38 7.63
CA GLN A 91 -15.78 13.02 6.20
C GLN A 91 -14.83 11.84 6.04
N LEU A 92 -15.32 10.68 5.64
CA LEU A 92 -14.47 9.53 5.38
C LEU A 92 -13.52 9.81 4.20
N SER A 93 -12.24 9.96 4.52
CA SER A 93 -11.14 10.25 3.58
C SER A 93 -9.95 9.35 3.93
N ILE A 94 -10.20 8.04 3.97
CA ILE A 94 -9.19 7.02 4.28
C ILE A 94 -7.98 7.14 3.34
N CYS A 95 -6.78 6.91 3.88
CA CYS A 95 -5.56 6.99 3.11
C CYS A 95 -5.54 5.93 1.98
N SER A 96 -5.55 6.37 0.72
CA SER A 96 -5.52 5.47 -0.44
C SER A 96 -4.27 4.58 -0.49
N MET A 97 -3.16 5.03 0.12
CA MET A 97 -1.93 4.26 0.20
C MET A 97 -2.05 3.03 1.13
N GLU A 98 -3.04 2.95 2.01
CA GLU A 98 -3.36 1.72 2.74
C GLU A 98 -3.76 0.62 1.75
N TYR A 99 -4.65 0.94 0.81
CA TYR A 99 -5.03 0.02 -0.25
C TYR A 99 -3.94 -0.22 -1.28
N ILE A 100 -3.18 0.81 -1.67
CA ILE A 100 -2.14 0.66 -2.71
C ILE A 100 -0.95 -0.17 -2.19
N TYR A 101 -0.48 0.08 -0.97
CA TYR A 101 0.83 -0.42 -0.53
C TYR A 101 0.91 -0.84 0.95
N PHE A 102 0.46 0.00 1.89
CA PHE A 102 0.79 -0.15 3.32
C PHE A 102 0.14 -1.34 3.98
N ALA A 103 -1.18 -1.49 3.83
CA ALA A 103 -1.92 -2.54 4.51
C ALA A 103 -1.54 -3.90 3.94
N ARG A 104 -1.60 -4.93 4.77
CA ARG A 104 -1.38 -6.29 4.32
C ARG A 104 -2.55 -6.76 3.44
N PRO A 105 -2.29 -7.60 2.43
CA PRO A 105 -3.34 -8.07 1.52
C PRO A 105 -4.46 -8.87 2.19
N ASP A 106 -4.20 -9.47 3.36
CA ASP A 106 -5.15 -10.21 4.18
C ASP A 106 -5.94 -9.33 5.17
N SER A 107 -5.75 -8.00 5.11
CA SER A 107 -6.55 -7.04 5.88
C SER A 107 -7.80 -6.61 5.12
N ASP A 108 -8.86 -6.32 5.86
CA ASP A 108 -10.06 -5.64 5.38
C ASP A 108 -10.14 -4.25 6.02
N ILE A 109 -10.37 -3.23 5.20
CA ILE A 109 -10.54 -1.86 5.67
C ILE A 109 -11.94 -1.42 5.24
N TYR A 110 -12.80 -0.99 6.17
CA TYR A 110 -14.20 -0.59 5.86
C TYR A 110 -14.94 -1.60 4.97
N GLY A 111 -14.83 -2.90 5.30
CA GLY A 111 -15.45 -4.00 4.56
C GLY A 111 -14.79 -4.38 3.22
N VAL A 112 -13.76 -3.66 2.77
CA VAL A 112 -13.05 -3.95 1.52
C VAL A 112 -11.74 -4.67 1.80
N ASN A 113 -11.61 -5.87 1.26
CA ASN A 113 -10.38 -6.63 1.31
C ASN A 113 -9.26 -6.00 0.46
N VAL A 114 -8.08 -5.83 1.05
CA VAL A 114 -6.93 -5.16 0.42
C VAL A 114 -6.39 -5.93 -0.79
N HIS A 115 -6.27 -7.27 -0.71
CA HIS A 115 -5.88 -8.09 -1.87
C HIS A 115 -6.85 -7.89 -3.03
N SER A 116 -8.15 -7.96 -2.75
CA SER A 116 -9.21 -7.84 -3.75
C SER A 116 -9.23 -6.45 -4.40
N ALA A 117 -9.05 -5.38 -3.62
CA ALA A 117 -8.93 -4.02 -4.14
C ALA A 117 -7.72 -3.89 -5.08
N ARG A 118 -6.53 -4.36 -4.66
CA ARG A 118 -5.32 -4.36 -5.51
C ARG A 118 -5.50 -5.17 -6.79
N LYS A 119 -6.19 -6.31 -6.71
CA LYS A 119 -6.52 -7.12 -7.89
C LYS A 119 -7.40 -6.36 -8.88
N ARG A 120 -8.44 -5.65 -8.38
CA ARG A 120 -9.26 -4.75 -9.22
C ARG A 120 -8.45 -3.61 -9.83
N MET A 121 -7.53 -3.01 -9.08
CA MET A 121 -6.61 -1.99 -9.62
C MET A 121 -5.78 -2.53 -10.79
N GLY A 122 -5.28 -3.76 -10.67
CA GLY A 122 -4.57 -4.45 -11.75
C GLY A 122 -5.40 -4.67 -13.00
N ALA A 123 -6.63 -5.18 -12.83
CA ALA A 123 -7.56 -5.38 -13.95
C ALA A 123 -7.91 -4.05 -14.62
N ARG A 124 -8.25 -3.02 -13.84
CA ARG A 124 -8.55 -1.68 -14.37
C ARG A 124 -7.35 -1.09 -15.12
N LEU A 125 -6.14 -1.31 -14.64
CA LEU A 125 -4.92 -0.86 -15.32
C LEU A 125 -4.71 -1.57 -16.67
N ALA A 126 -5.09 -2.83 -16.80
CA ALA A 126 -5.06 -3.54 -18.09
C ALA A 126 -6.10 -2.99 -19.07
N GLN A 127 -7.28 -2.59 -18.60
CA GLN A 127 -8.32 -1.94 -19.41
C GLN A 127 -7.90 -0.55 -19.88
N GLU A 128 -7.35 0.27 -18.97
CA GLU A 128 -6.93 1.65 -19.26
C GLU A 128 -5.66 1.72 -20.09
N SER A 129 -4.77 0.73 -19.96
CA SER A 129 -3.43 0.76 -20.54
C SER A 129 -2.94 -0.64 -20.92
N PRO A 130 -3.59 -1.30 -21.90
CA PRO A 130 -3.15 -2.60 -22.38
C PRO A 130 -1.77 -2.51 -23.03
N VAL A 131 -1.11 -3.66 -23.17
CA VAL A 131 0.16 -3.76 -23.89
C VAL A 131 0.31 -5.13 -24.52
N ASP A 132 0.89 -5.19 -25.71
CA ASP A 132 1.28 -6.45 -26.34
C ASP A 132 2.56 -6.97 -25.67
N ALA A 133 2.39 -7.91 -24.75
CA ALA A 133 3.47 -8.54 -23.99
C ALA A 133 3.27 -10.06 -23.98
N ASP A 134 4.33 -10.80 -23.64
CA ASP A 134 4.29 -12.26 -23.59
C ASP A 134 3.91 -12.78 -22.20
N MET A 135 4.07 -11.95 -21.16
CA MET A 135 3.78 -12.28 -19.76
C MET A 135 3.67 -11.05 -18.87
N VAL A 136 3.11 -11.27 -17.68
CA VAL A 136 3.02 -10.31 -16.58
C VAL A 136 3.94 -10.76 -15.45
N ILE A 137 4.66 -9.81 -14.84
CA ILE A 137 5.48 -10.04 -13.65
C ILE A 137 5.16 -8.94 -12.62
N GLY A 138 4.81 -9.34 -11.40
CA GLY A 138 4.69 -8.41 -10.27
C GLY A 138 6.03 -8.13 -9.59
N VAL A 139 6.22 -6.92 -9.07
CA VAL A 139 7.37 -6.59 -8.22
C VAL A 139 7.14 -7.15 -6.80
N PRO A 140 7.94 -8.12 -6.33
CA PRO A 140 7.70 -8.75 -5.04
C PRO A 140 8.00 -7.78 -3.88
N ASN A 141 7.14 -7.65 -2.87
CA ASN A 141 5.91 -8.42 -2.62
C ASN A 141 4.62 -7.60 -2.80
N SER A 142 4.73 -6.28 -2.93
CA SER A 142 3.60 -5.34 -2.77
C SER A 142 2.59 -5.40 -3.92
N SER A 143 3.06 -5.64 -5.15
CA SER A 143 2.24 -5.57 -6.37
C SER A 143 1.79 -6.94 -6.89
N LEU A 144 2.01 -8.03 -6.16
CA LEU A 144 1.62 -9.38 -6.59
C LEU A 144 0.10 -9.51 -6.84
N SER A 145 -0.73 -8.91 -5.98
CA SER A 145 -2.19 -8.88 -6.17
C SER A 145 -2.60 -8.13 -7.44
N ALA A 146 -1.99 -6.96 -7.68
CA ALA A 146 -2.26 -6.17 -8.88
C ALA A 146 -1.75 -6.87 -10.15
N ALA A 147 -0.61 -7.56 -10.07
CA ALA A 147 -0.10 -8.38 -11.17
C ALA A 147 -1.05 -9.52 -11.54
N SER A 148 -1.63 -10.21 -10.55
CA SER A 148 -2.66 -11.22 -10.77
C SER A 148 -3.87 -10.63 -11.50
N GLY A 149 -4.35 -9.46 -11.07
CA GLY A 149 -5.49 -8.79 -11.69
C GLY A 149 -5.22 -8.35 -13.13
N TYR A 150 -4.05 -7.76 -13.38
CA TYR A 150 -3.65 -7.35 -14.73
C TYR A 150 -3.52 -8.56 -15.66
N SER A 151 -2.90 -9.64 -15.19
CA SER A 151 -2.73 -10.90 -15.93
C SER A 151 -4.06 -11.53 -16.33
N GLU A 152 -5.00 -11.63 -15.40
CA GLU A 152 -6.33 -12.21 -15.65
C GLU A 152 -7.12 -11.38 -16.67
N GLU A 153 -7.11 -10.05 -16.53
CA GLU A 153 -7.81 -9.16 -17.45
C GLU A 153 -7.16 -9.14 -18.85
N ALA A 154 -5.83 -9.13 -18.93
CA ALA A 154 -5.10 -9.09 -20.20
C ALA A 154 -5.00 -10.46 -20.89
N GLY A 155 -5.39 -11.56 -20.22
CA GLY A 155 -5.23 -12.92 -20.74
C GLY A 155 -3.76 -13.35 -20.90
N LEU A 156 -2.86 -12.81 -20.08
CA LEU A 156 -1.42 -13.07 -20.13
C LEU A 156 -0.98 -13.98 -18.97
N PRO A 157 0.01 -14.86 -19.14
CA PRO A 157 0.53 -15.67 -18.05
C PRO A 157 1.20 -14.79 -16.98
N ASN A 158 0.90 -15.04 -15.70
CA ASN A 158 1.57 -14.42 -14.55
C ASN A 158 2.77 -15.27 -14.13
N GLU A 159 3.98 -14.74 -14.29
CA GLU A 159 5.22 -15.49 -14.13
C GLU A 159 6.10 -14.94 -13.02
N MET A 160 6.95 -15.81 -12.47
CA MET A 160 7.95 -15.42 -11.46
C MET A 160 9.24 -14.95 -12.11
N GLY A 161 9.23 -13.76 -12.70
CA GLY A 161 10.44 -13.18 -13.31
C GLY A 161 11.34 -12.39 -12.37
N LEU A 162 10.85 -12.04 -11.18
CA LEU A 162 11.60 -11.34 -10.13
C LEU A 162 11.49 -12.10 -8.82
N ILE A 163 12.63 -12.26 -8.14
CA ILE A 163 12.71 -12.90 -6.82
C ILE A 163 13.28 -11.90 -5.83
N LYS A 164 12.52 -11.65 -4.76
CA LYS A 164 13.00 -10.91 -3.58
C LYS A 164 13.80 -11.85 -2.69
N ASN A 165 15.01 -11.46 -2.34
CA ASN A 165 15.81 -12.22 -1.38
C ASN A 165 15.28 -11.96 0.04
N GLN A 166 14.76 -13.02 0.68
CA GLN A 166 14.17 -12.96 2.01
C GLN A 166 15.21 -12.76 3.14
N TYR A 167 16.50 -12.99 2.84
CA TYR A 167 17.58 -13.01 3.83
C TYR A 167 18.43 -11.73 3.84
N VAL A 168 18.06 -10.70 3.07
CA VAL A 168 18.80 -9.43 3.04
C VAL A 168 18.32 -8.51 4.16
N ALA A 169 19.10 -8.41 5.23
CA ALA A 169 18.92 -7.41 6.29
C ALA A 169 19.28 -5.98 5.82
N ARG A 170 18.93 -4.96 6.62
CA ARG A 170 19.38 -3.57 6.39
C ARG A 170 20.91 -3.52 6.27
N THR A 171 21.42 -3.15 5.11
CA THR A 171 22.85 -3.08 4.73
C THR A 171 23.58 -1.89 5.39
N PHE A 172 23.36 -1.64 6.68
CA PHE A 172 23.88 -0.46 7.39
C PHE A 172 25.40 -0.53 7.65
N ILE A 173 26.01 -1.73 7.55
CA ILE A 173 27.44 -1.94 7.77
C ILE A 173 28.04 -2.57 6.51
N GLN A 174 28.21 -1.79 5.45
CA GLN A 174 28.99 -2.21 4.27
C GLN A 174 30.14 -1.23 4.05
N PRO A 175 31.42 -1.70 4.07
CA PRO A 175 32.59 -0.86 4.23
C PRO A 175 32.91 0.03 3.01
N THR A 176 32.37 -0.28 1.83
CA THR A 176 32.62 0.50 0.61
C THR A 176 31.34 0.83 -0.14
N GLN A 177 31.35 1.91 -0.93
CA GLN A 177 30.25 2.30 -1.81
C GLN A 177 29.91 1.19 -2.81
N ALA A 178 30.93 0.52 -3.36
CA ALA A 178 30.77 -0.61 -4.29
C ALA A 178 30.05 -1.81 -3.63
N LEU A 179 30.38 -2.13 -2.38
CA LEU A 179 29.69 -3.19 -1.62
C LEU A 179 28.25 -2.80 -1.25
N ARG A 180 27.97 -1.50 -1.04
CA ARG A 180 26.59 -1.01 -0.89
C ARG A 180 25.79 -1.17 -2.18
N GLU A 181 26.36 -0.82 -3.33
CA GLU A 181 25.74 -1.04 -4.63
C GLU A 181 25.49 -2.53 -4.90
N GLN A 182 26.45 -3.40 -4.54
CA GLN A 182 26.29 -4.85 -4.61
C GLN A 182 25.20 -5.37 -3.64
N GLY A 183 25.12 -4.85 -2.42
CA GLY A 183 24.07 -5.19 -1.45
C GLY A 183 22.66 -4.80 -1.91
N VAL A 184 22.53 -3.73 -2.71
CA VAL A 184 21.28 -3.40 -3.41
C VAL A 184 20.96 -4.44 -4.49
N ARG A 185 21.95 -4.95 -5.23
CA ARG A 185 21.75 -6.06 -6.19
C ARG A 185 21.26 -7.35 -5.53
N MET A 186 21.55 -7.54 -4.25
CA MET A 186 21.12 -8.75 -3.53
C MET A 186 19.64 -8.75 -3.16
N LYS A 187 18.95 -7.59 -3.16
CA LYS A 187 17.55 -7.50 -2.70
C LYS A 187 16.55 -8.09 -3.69
N LEU A 188 16.78 -7.88 -4.98
CA LEU A 188 15.93 -8.37 -6.07
C LEU A 188 16.82 -8.97 -7.16
N SER A 189 16.42 -10.12 -7.68
CA SER A 189 17.09 -10.82 -8.77
C SER A 189 16.09 -11.18 -9.87
N ALA A 190 16.52 -11.13 -11.12
CA ALA A 190 15.72 -11.55 -12.26
C ALA A 190 15.96 -13.03 -12.58
N VAL A 191 14.89 -13.76 -12.89
CA VAL A 191 14.96 -15.16 -13.29
C VAL A 191 15.25 -15.22 -14.78
N LYS A 192 16.55 -15.23 -15.14
CA LYS A 192 17.03 -15.13 -16.53
C LYS A 192 16.34 -16.09 -17.51
N SER A 193 16.12 -17.34 -17.11
CA SER A 193 15.48 -18.35 -17.96
C SER A 193 14.01 -18.05 -18.28
N VAL A 194 13.33 -17.29 -17.42
CA VAL A 194 11.93 -16.87 -17.61
C VAL A 194 11.89 -15.65 -18.52
N VAL A 195 12.73 -14.64 -18.25
CA VAL A 195 12.64 -13.31 -18.88
C VAL A 195 13.35 -13.17 -20.23
N LYS A 196 14.32 -14.04 -20.54
CA LYS A 196 15.16 -13.88 -21.74
C LYS A 196 14.34 -13.96 -23.03
N GLY A 197 14.46 -12.91 -23.86
CA GLY A 197 13.82 -12.79 -25.17
C GLY A 197 12.33 -12.45 -25.11
N LYS A 198 11.78 -12.15 -23.93
CA LYS A 198 10.35 -11.89 -23.73
C LYS A 198 10.04 -10.41 -23.62
N ARG A 199 8.85 -10.02 -24.06
CA ARG A 199 8.22 -8.72 -23.81
C ARG A 199 7.42 -8.82 -22.52
N ILE A 200 7.66 -7.92 -21.58
CA ILE A 200 7.21 -8.09 -20.19
C ILE A 200 6.36 -6.90 -19.75
N ALA A 201 5.16 -7.16 -19.26
CA ALA A 201 4.40 -6.20 -18.46
C ALA A 201 4.81 -6.33 -16.98
N VAL A 202 5.54 -5.34 -16.48
CA VAL A 202 5.99 -5.29 -15.07
C VAL A 202 5.02 -4.44 -14.28
N ILE A 203 4.35 -5.05 -13.31
CA ILE A 203 3.37 -4.38 -12.45
C ILE A 203 4.05 -3.98 -11.14
N ASP A 204 4.00 -2.69 -10.82
CA ASP A 204 4.49 -2.14 -9.55
C ASP A 204 3.37 -1.32 -8.88
N ASP A 205 3.42 -1.17 -7.56
CA ASP A 205 2.33 -0.50 -6.84
C ASP A 205 2.38 1.03 -7.00
N SER A 206 3.59 1.61 -6.97
CA SER A 206 3.78 3.05 -6.97
C SER A 206 5.18 3.46 -7.45
N ILE A 207 5.33 4.71 -7.91
CA ILE A 207 6.64 5.31 -8.17
C ILE A 207 6.79 6.60 -7.35
N VAL A 208 7.71 6.58 -6.39
CA VAL A 208 8.06 7.75 -5.56
C VAL A 208 9.26 8.49 -6.15
N ARG A 209 10.46 7.90 -6.04
CA ARG A 209 11.73 8.50 -6.53
C ARG A 209 12.17 7.96 -7.90
N GLY A 210 11.55 6.89 -8.39
CA GLY A 210 11.91 6.21 -9.65
C GLY A 210 13.18 5.34 -9.62
N THR A 211 13.99 5.40 -8.56
CA THR A 211 15.28 4.69 -8.48
C THR A 211 15.10 3.16 -8.47
N THR A 212 14.12 2.66 -7.73
CA THR A 212 13.79 1.21 -7.70
C THR A 212 13.31 0.73 -9.05
N SER A 213 12.34 1.44 -9.66
CA SER A 213 11.80 1.07 -10.97
C SER A 213 12.88 1.10 -12.06
N LYS A 214 13.75 2.12 -12.06
CA LYS A 214 14.93 2.18 -12.95
C LYS A 214 15.82 0.96 -12.80
N ARG A 215 16.07 0.54 -11.54
CA ARG A 215 16.90 -0.64 -11.26
C ARG A 215 16.24 -1.93 -11.73
N ILE A 216 14.93 -2.08 -11.55
CA ILE A 216 14.16 -3.24 -12.00
C ILE A 216 14.21 -3.36 -13.52
N VAL A 217 13.95 -2.26 -14.24
CA VAL A 217 14.01 -2.24 -15.71
C VAL A 217 15.41 -2.63 -16.19
N GLN A 218 16.45 -2.03 -15.61
CA GLN A 218 17.84 -2.36 -15.94
C GLN A 218 18.14 -3.84 -15.69
N LEU A 219 17.73 -4.38 -14.55
CA LEU A 219 17.95 -5.78 -14.18
C LEU A 219 17.29 -6.74 -15.17
N LEU A 220 16.07 -6.45 -15.62
CA LEU A 220 15.35 -7.27 -16.59
C LEU A 220 15.99 -7.19 -17.98
N LYS A 221 16.41 -5.99 -18.42
CA LYS A 221 17.15 -5.81 -19.68
C LYS A 221 18.51 -6.53 -19.65
N GLU A 222 19.25 -6.46 -18.53
CA GLU A 222 20.50 -7.22 -18.32
C GLU A 222 20.28 -8.74 -18.32
N ALA A 223 19.13 -9.21 -17.84
CA ALA A 223 18.72 -10.61 -17.93
C ALA A 223 18.27 -11.03 -19.33
N GLY A 224 18.14 -10.07 -20.26
CA GLY A 224 17.86 -10.32 -21.67
C GLY A 224 16.39 -10.21 -22.06
N ALA A 225 15.55 -9.53 -21.27
CA ALA A 225 14.19 -9.16 -21.71
C ALA A 225 14.26 -8.35 -23.02
N ALA A 226 13.34 -8.65 -23.95
CA ALA A 226 13.24 -7.94 -25.23
C ALA A 226 12.63 -6.54 -25.02
N GLU A 227 11.54 -6.48 -24.26
CA GLU A 227 10.84 -5.23 -23.92
C GLU A 227 10.38 -5.27 -22.46
N VAL A 228 10.37 -4.11 -21.81
CA VAL A 228 9.92 -3.92 -20.43
C VAL A 228 8.92 -2.78 -20.38
N HIS A 229 7.65 -3.12 -20.17
CA HIS A 229 6.54 -2.19 -20.06
C HIS A 229 6.11 -2.05 -18.60
N MET A 230 6.35 -0.87 -18.02
CA MET A 230 5.97 -0.60 -16.65
C MET A 230 4.49 -0.22 -16.57
N ARG A 231 3.77 -0.80 -15.62
CA ARG A 231 2.37 -0.51 -15.32
C ARG A 231 2.23 -0.32 -13.82
N ILE A 232 1.83 0.89 -13.42
CA ILE A 232 1.79 1.29 -12.01
C ILE A 232 0.35 1.31 -11.52
N SER A 233 0.02 0.50 -10.52
CA SER A 233 -1.35 0.38 -9.98
C SER A 233 -1.75 1.51 -9.03
N SER A 234 -1.18 2.69 -9.25
CA SER A 234 -1.55 3.94 -8.59
C SER A 234 -1.42 5.11 -9.56
N PRO A 235 -2.09 6.24 -9.30
CA PRO A 235 -1.79 7.50 -9.96
C PRO A 235 -0.36 7.99 -9.64
N PRO A 236 0.19 8.93 -10.42
CA PRO A 236 1.48 9.53 -10.13
C PRO A 236 1.48 10.31 -8.80
N LEU A 237 2.43 10.00 -7.91
CA LEU A 237 2.57 10.70 -6.62
C LEU A 237 3.26 12.05 -6.79
N LYS A 238 2.47 13.13 -6.79
CA LYS A 238 2.95 14.51 -7.03
C LYS A 238 3.11 15.35 -5.77
N TYR A 239 2.53 14.95 -4.65
CA TYR A 239 2.46 15.76 -3.43
C TYR A 239 2.97 14.98 -2.21
N PRO A 240 3.60 15.67 -1.24
CA PRO A 240 4.01 15.07 0.02
C PRO A 240 2.79 14.65 0.86
N CYS A 241 3.00 13.72 1.79
CA CYS A 241 1.98 13.30 2.74
C CYS A 241 2.24 13.93 4.10
N PHE A 242 1.26 14.67 4.62
CA PHE A 242 1.32 15.30 5.95
C PHE A 242 0.59 14.49 7.03
N TYR A 243 0.13 13.28 6.69
CA TYR A 243 -0.72 12.44 7.54
C TYR A 243 -0.04 11.11 7.93
N GLY A 244 1.30 11.12 7.99
CA GLY A 244 2.10 10.04 8.60
C GLY A 244 2.78 9.05 7.65
N ILE A 245 2.78 9.30 6.33
CA ILE A 245 3.67 8.57 5.40
C ILE A 245 4.95 9.38 5.25
N ASP A 246 6.10 8.72 5.30
CA ASP A 246 7.42 9.36 5.13
C ASP A 246 7.71 9.73 3.65
N ILE A 247 6.89 10.64 3.12
CA ILE A 247 7.08 11.34 1.86
C ILE A 247 6.99 12.82 2.20
N SER A 248 8.08 13.33 2.76
CA SER A 248 8.09 14.61 3.47
C SER A 248 8.43 15.80 2.57
N THR A 249 9.01 15.59 1.37
CA THR A 249 9.30 16.69 0.44
C THR A 249 8.94 16.41 -1.01
N THR A 250 8.37 17.42 -1.68
CA THR A 250 8.07 17.40 -3.12
C THR A 250 9.32 17.20 -3.98
N HIS A 251 10.50 17.57 -3.47
CA HIS A 251 11.74 17.43 -4.23
C HIS A 251 12.14 15.98 -4.48
N GLU A 252 11.70 15.05 -3.64
CA GLU A 252 11.99 13.62 -3.81
C GLU A 252 11.05 12.94 -4.79
N LEU A 253 9.90 13.55 -5.08
CA LEU A 253 8.86 12.98 -5.93
C LEU A 253 9.19 13.20 -7.41
N ILE A 254 9.46 12.11 -8.12
CA ILE A 254 9.80 12.20 -9.54
C ILE A 254 8.63 12.76 -10.37
N ALA A 255 7.40 12.34 -10.05
CA ALA A 255 6.19 12.79 -10.74
C ALA A 255 5.79 14.23 -10.42
N ALA A 256 6.35 14.84 -9.37
CA ALA A 256 6.17 16.26 -9.11
C ALA A 256 6.95 17.16 -10.09
N LYS A 257 7.98 16.61 -10.73
CA LYS A 257 8.91 17.36 -11.60
C LYS A 257 8.93 16.90 -13.04
N LYS A 258 8.41 15.71 -13.32
CA LYS A 258 8.50 15.04 -14.62
C LYS A 258 7.12 14.60 -15.10
N SER A 259 6.90 14.77 -16.39
CA SER A 259 5.81 14.11 -17.12
C SER A 259 6.00 12.59 -17.12
N VAL A 260 4.94 11.86 -17.49
CA VAL A 260 5.00 10.39 -17.59
C VAL A 260 6.07 9.95 -18.58
N GLU A 261 6.22 10.66 -19.71
CA GLU A 261 7.22 10.35 -20.72
C GLU A 261 8.65 10.55 -20.20
N GLU A 262 8.92 11.66 -19.49
CA GLU A 262 10.21 11.88 -18.86
C GLU A 262 10.52 10.86 -17.75
N ILE A 263 9.51 10.33 -17.06
CA ILE A 263 9.69 9.24 -16.10
C ILE A 263 10.04 7.96 -16.83
N ARG A 264 9.33 7.63 -17.93
CA ARG A 264 9.60 6.46 -18.78
C ARG A 264 11.04 6.45 -19.26
N GLU A 265 11.51 7.57 -19.80
CA GLU A 265 12.91 7.76 -20.21
C GLU A 265 13.88 7.60 -19.03
N PHE A 266 13.58 8.22 -17.89
CA PHE A 266 14.44 8.15 -16.71
C PHE A 266 14.65 6.72 -16.20
N ILE A 267 13.58 5.91 -16.17
CA ILE A 267 13.64 4.52 -15.73
C ILE A 267 14.11 3.56 -16.84
N GLY A 268 14.11 4.01 -18.11
CA GLY A 268 14.56 3.23 -19.26
C GLY A 268 13.57 2.18 -19.75
N ALA A 269 12.29 2.32 -19.42
CA ALA A 269 11.23 1.39 -19.83
C ALA A 269 10.79 1.64 -21.28
N ASP A 270 10.28 0.61 -21.95
CA ASP A 270 9.80 0.70 -23.32
C ASP A 270 8.42 1.36 -23.38
N SER A 271 7.58 1.14 -22.36
CA SER A 271 6.40 1.98 -22.09
C SER A 271 6.14 2.13 -20.60
N LEU A 272 5.42 3.18 -20.20
CA LEU A 272 5.01 3.44 -18.82
C LEU A 272 3.57 3.94 -18.80
N ALA A 273 2.73 3.35 -17.96
CA ALA A 273 1.41 3.88 -17.65
C ALA A 273 1.11 3.79 -16.15
N PHE A 274 0.29 4.73 -15.67
CA PHE A 274 -0.21 4.79 -14.31
C PHE A 274 -1.72 4.60 -14.33
N LEU A 275 -2.26 3.97 -13.29
CA LEU A 275 -3.70 3.89 -13.07
C LEU A 275 -4.28 5.31 -12.92
N SER A 276 -5.44 5.56 -13.51
CA SER A 276 -6.14 6.82 -13.35
C SER A 276 -6.64 7.02 -11.90
N VAL A 277 -6.93 8.27 -11.51
CA VAL A 277 -7.51 8.56 -10.18
C VAL A 277 -8.89 7.92 -10.04
N ASP A 278 -9.72 8.03 -11.08
CA ASP A 278 -11.05 7.43 -11.09
C ASP A 278 -10.96 5.89 -11.05
N GLY A 279 -10.05 5.31 -11.84
CA GLY A 279 -9.76 3.88 -11.81
C GLY A 279 -9.31 3.39 -10.44
N LEU A 280 -8.52 4.18 -9.70
CA LEU A 280 -8.17 3.87 -8.31
C LEU A 280 -9.40 3.89 -7.40
N ILE A 281 -10.21 4.94 -7.45
CA ILE A 281 -11.40 5.10 -6.59
C ILE A 281 -12.41 3.97 -6.84
N GLU A 282 -12.74 3.71 -8.11
CA GLU A 282 -13.64 2.63 -8.53
C GLU A 282 -13.10 1.26 -8.11
N SER A 283 -11.78 1.05 -8.21
CA SER A 283 -11.16 -0.22 -7.82
C SER A 283 -11.17 -0.44 -6.31
N ILE A 284 -11.07 0.61 -5.49
CA ILE A 284 -11.23 0.49 -4.05
C ILE A 284 -12.69 0.16 -3.74
N GLY A 285 -13.65 0.88 -4.32
CA GLY A 285 -15.07 0.56 -4.18
C GLY A 285 -15.64 0.88 -2.79
N LEU A 286 -15.11 1.91 -2.13
CA LEU A 286 -15.72 2.53 -0.95
C LEU A 286 -16.73 3.57 -1.45
N HIS A 287 -17.98 3.15 -1.62
CA HIS A 287 -19.11 4.00 -2.00
C HIS A 287 -20.20 3.92 -0.93
#